data_AF-A0A1H4CQ16-F1
#
_entry.id   AF-A0A1H4CQ16-F1
#
_cell.length_a   1.000
_cell.length_b   1.000
_cell.length_c   1.000
_cell.angle_alpha   90.00
_cell.angle_beta   90.00
_cell.angle_gamma   90.00
#
_symmetry.space_group_name_H-M   'P 1'
#
loop_
_entity.id
_entity.type
_entity.pdbx_description
1 polymer ?
#
loop_
_entity_poly.entity_id
_entity_poly.type
_entity_poly.pdbx_seq_one_letter_code
_entity_poly.pdbx_strand_id
1 'polypeptide(L)'
;MKDQMITTHRIKPLIILECTACPRLALAEGAEGTKAICSGLTDIQWFSDYIFPGEPSNFSPVTMAVTSVRTGKDANADECYFTVEISYDESYTTEKVLSTIRRWTYCKFTIREDTHSSTEPEDYVSRLASGMLFH
;
A
#
# COMPACT_ATOMS: atom_id res chain seq x y z
N MET A 1 -19.93 39.50 -2.41
CA MET A 1 -18.91 39.15 -3.41
C MET A 1 -18.38 37.78 -3.04
N LYS A 2 -18.48 36.82 -3.96
CA LYS A 2 -18.12 35.41 -3.76
C LYS A 2 -16.61 35.27 -3.81
N ASP A 3 -15.97 34.95 -2.69
CA ASP A 3 -14.73 34.19 -2.72
C ASP A 3 -15.12 32.72 -2.54
N GLN A 4 -15.52 32.11 -3.65
CA GLN A 4 -15.49 30.66 -3.77
C GLN A 4 -14.02 30.26 -3.64
N MET A 5 -13.63 29.76 -2.46
CA MET A 5 -12.45 28.93 -2.31
C MET A 5 -12.60 27.79 -3.30
N ILE A 6 -11.89 27.89 -4.42
CA ILE A 6 -11.69 26.78 -5.34
C ILE A 6 -10.83 25.80 -4.55
N THR A 7 -11.46 24.86 -3.86
CA THR A 7 -10.77 23.65 -3.41
C THR A 7 -10.43 22.89 -4.68
N THR A 8 -9.31 23.24 -5.31
CA THR A 8 -8.68 22.45 -6.35
C THR A 8 -8.56 21.05 -5.78
N HIS A 9 -9.34 20.10 -6.31
CA HIS A 9 -9.27 18.70 -5.96
C HIS A 9 -7.94 18.17 -6.47
N ARG A 10 -6.86 18.45 -5.74
CA ARG A 10 -5.50 18.08 -6.08
C ARG A 10 -5.47 16.55 -6.01
N ILE A 11 -5.43 15.90 -7.17
CA ILE A 11 -5.27 14.46 -7.27
C ILE A 11 -3.98 14.14 -6.52
N LYS A 12 -4.10 13.47 -5.36
CA LYS A 12 -2.93 13.04 -4.61
C LYS A 12 -2.22 11.98 -5.45
N PRO A 13 -0.88 12.02 -5.60
CA PRO A 13 -0.16 10.92 -6.23
C PRO A 13 -0.54 9.61 -5.55
N LEU A 14 -1.01 8.65 -6.35
CA LEU A 14 -1.38 7.30 -5.95
C LEU A 14 -0.32 6.35 -6.53
N ILE A 15 0.33 5.58 -5.67
CA ILE A 15 1.17 4.45 -6.07
C ILE A 15 0.54 3.17 -5.54
N ILE A 16 0.62 2.11 -6.33
CA ILE A 16 0.13 0.80 -5.94
C ILE A 16 1.33 -0.15 -5.87
N LEU A 17 1.53 -0.78 -4.72
CA LEU A 17 2.58 -1.78 -4.50
C LEU A 17 1.99 -3.17 -4.55
N GLU A 18 2.61 -4.03 -5.35
CA GLU A 18 2.42 -5.48 -5.30
C GLU A 18 3.51 -6.08 -4.43
N CYS A 19 3.13 -6.62 -3.27
CA CYS A 19 4.04 -7.14 -2.27
C CYS A 19 4.02 -8.67 -2.23
N THR A 20 5.20 -9.25 -2.03
CA THR A 20 5.43 -10.69 -1.85
C THR A 20 6.25 -10.91 -0.58
N ALA A 21 5.64 -11.47 0.45
CA ALA A 21 6.29 -11.93 1.66
C ALA A 21 6.66 -13.41 1.56
N CYS A 22 7.91 -13.74 1.90
CA CYS A 22 8.43 -15.10 1.87
C CYS A 22 8.62 -15.66 3.30
N PRO A 23 8.68 -17.00 3.45
CA PRO A 23 9.10 -17.64 4.69
C PRO A 23 10.51 -17.20 5.05
N ARG A 24 10.76 -17.10 6.36
CA ARG A 24 12.09 -16.78 6.88
C ARG A 24 12.64 -18.00 7.59
N LEU A 25 13.84 -18.42 7.19
CA LEU A 25 14.54 -19.50 7.86
C LEU A 25 14.84 -19.13 9.32
N ALA A 26 14.69 -20.09 10.22
CA ALA A 26 15.15 -19.91 11.58
C ALA A 26 16.68 -19.85 11.61
N LEU A 27 17.22 -18.96 12.45
CA LEU A 27 18.68 -18.81 12.63
C LEU A 27 19.26 -19.88 13.56
N ALA A 28 18.42 -20.61 14.30
CA ALA A 28 18.81 -21.64 15.24
C ALA A 28 18.54 -23.04 14.65
N GLU A 29 19.50 -23.96 14.80
CA GLU A 29 19.33 -25.36 14.42
C GLU A 29 18.14 -25.98 15.18
N GLY A 30 17.19 -26.56 14.45
CA GLY A 30 16.01 -27.23 15.01
C GLY A 30 14.80 -26.33 15.30
N ALA A 31 14.88 -25.01 15.06
CA ALA A 31 13.73 -24.11 15.16
C ALA A 31 12.92 -24.07 13.85
N GLU A 32 11.59 -24.02 13.94
CA GLU A 32 10.72 -23.81 12.78
C GLU A 32 10.87 -22.37 12.28
N GLY A 33 11.09 -22.20 10.97
CA GLY A 33 11.13 -20.88 10.34
C GLY A 33 9.79 -20.14 10.41
N THR A 34 9.80 -18.84 10.18
CA THR A 34 8.56 -18.05 10.07
C THR A 34 7.88 -18.36 8.74
N LYS A 35 6.61 -18.79 8.79
CA LYS A 35 5.79 -19.03 7.58
C LYS A 35 5.52 -17.73 6.82
N ALA A 36 5.33 -17.82 5.51
CA ALA A 36 5.12 -16.65 4.64
C ALA A 36 3.96 -15.75 5.12
N ILE A 37 2.85 -16.36 5.55
CA ILE A 37 1.68 -15.62 6.05
C ILE A 37 2.00 -14.82 7.31
N CYS A 38 2.82 -15.35 8.22
CA CYS A 38 3.21 -14.64 9.44
C CYS A 38 4.14 -13.46 9.12
N SER A 39 5.07 -13.63 8.18
CA SER A 39 5.89 -12.53 7.66
C SER A 39 5.01 -11.45 7.02
N GLY A 40 4.06 -11.85 6.17
CA GLY A 40 3.12 -10.95 5.50
C GLY A 40 2.26 -10.16 6.48
N LEU A 41 1.72 -10.82 7.53
CA LEU A 41 0.94 -10.14 8.58
C LEU A 41 1.77 -9.09 9.33
N THR A 42 3.05 -9.36 9.57
CA THR A 42 3.95 -8.39 10.22
C THR A 42 4.12 -7.14 9.36
N ASP A 43 4.35 -7.31 8.05
CA ASP A 43 4.50 -6.19 7.12
C ASP A 43 3.16 -5.43 6.94
N ILE A 44 2.03 -6.14 6.81
CA ILE A 44 0.67 -5.57 6.72
C ILE A 44 0.35 -4.72 7.95
N GLN A 45 0.71 -5.20 9.15
CA GLN A 45 0.53 -4.43 10.37
C GLN A 45 1.35 -3.15 10.32
N TRP A 46 2.62 -3.21 9.89
CA TRP A 46 3.43 -2.01 9.73
C TRP A 46 2.80 -1.00 8.75
N PHE A 47 2.28 -1.46 7.60
CA PHE A 47 1.57 -0.60 6.66
C PHE A 47 0.32 0.06 7.27
N SER A 48 -0.33 -0.60 8.23
CA SER A 48 -1.55 -0.09 8.87
C SER A 48 -1.24 0.89 10.00
N ASP A 49 -0.16 0.65 10.75
CA ASP A 49 0.16 1.37 11.99
C ASP A 49 1.17 2.52 11.78
N TYR A 50 2.00 2.47 10.74
CA TYR A 50 3.08 3.43 10.55
C TYR A 50 2.57 4.79 10.08
N ILE A 51 2.83 5.81 10.89
CA ILE A 51 2.53 7.21 10.58
C ILE A 51 3.80 7.88 10.09
N PHE A 52 3.79 8.36 8.85
CA PHE A 52 4.89 9.14 8.30
C PHE A 52 5.03 10.48 9.06
N PRO A 53 6.26 10.89 9.41
CA PRO A 53 6.47 12.15 10.11
C PRO A 53 6.02 13.33 9.23
N GLY A 54 5.14 14.18 9.75
CA GLY A 54 4.58 15.32 9.02
C GLY A 54 4.68 16.62 9.81
N GLU A 55 4.33 17.73 9.16
CA GLU A 55 4.10 18.97 9.88
C GLU A 55 2.89 18.83 10.81
N PRO A 56 2.91 19.49 11.99
CA PRO A 56 1.84 19.37 12.98
C PRO A 56 0.47 19.84 12.49
N SER A 57 0.41 20.63 11.41
CA SER A 57 -0.82 21.08 10.77
C SER A 57 -1.41 20.08 9.77
N ASN A 58 -0.63 19.10 9.30
CA ASN A 58 -1.04 18.20 8.23
C ASN A 58 -1.48 16.86 8.82
N PHE A 59 -2.77 16.55 8.64
CA PHE A 59 -3.30 15.23 8.95
C PHE A 59 -2.72 14.21 7.95
N SER A 60 -1.74 13.43 8.42
CA SER A 60 -1.11 12.29 7.73
C SER A 60 -0.68 12.55 6.28
N PRO A 61 0.53 13.11 6.05
CA PRO A 61 1.01 13.47 4.71
C PRO A 61 1.19 12.26 3.78
N VAL A 62 1.19 11.06 4.33
CA VAL A 62 1.15 9.78 3.61
C VAL A 62 0.06 8.92 4.21
N THR A 63 -0.77 8.31 3.37
CA THR A 63 -1.79 7.33 3.74
C THR A 63 -1.49 6.03 3.01
N MET A 64 -1.52 4.92 3.74
CA MET A 64 -1.31 3.57 3.21
C MET A 64 -2.54 2.72 3.52
N ALA A 65 -2.99 1.93 2.56
CA ALA A 65 -4.12 1.03 2.71
C ALA A 65 -3.81 -0.32 2.05
N VAL A 66 -3.90 -1.40 2.82
CA VAL A 66 -3.81 -2.76 2.29
C VAL A 66 -5.15 -3.13 1.70
N THR A 67 -5.22 -3.33 0.39
CA THR A 67 -6.50 -3.50 -0.34
C THR A 67 -6.79 -4.95 -0.73
N SER A 68 -5.77 -5.80 -0.77
CA SER A 68 -5.95 -7.23 -1.00
C SER A 68 -4.88 -8.04 -0.26
N VAL A 69 -5.25 -9.24 0.19
CA VAL A 69 -4.33 -10.21 0.78
C VAL A 69 -4.72 -11.59 0.28
N ARG A 70 -3.74 -12.35 -0.20
CA ARG A 70 -3.92 -13.74 -0.62
C ARG A 70 -2.69 -14.58 -0.23
N THR A 71 -2.92 -15.85 0.02
CA THR A 71 -1.86 -16.82 0.27
C THR A 71 -1.85 -17.85 -0.85
N GLY A 72 -0.72 -18.54 -1.05
CA GLY A 72 -0.69 -19.73 -1.88
C GLY A 72 -1.80 -20.74 -1.52
N LYS A 73 -2.22 -21.53 -2.50
CA LYS A 73 -3.38 -22.44 -2.40
C LYS A 73 -3.15 -23.63 -1.45
N ASP A 74 -1.90 -23.94 -1.13
CA ASP A 74 -1.51 -25.13 -0.37
C ASP A 74 -1.16 -24.80 1.09
N ALA A 75 -1.26 -25.79 1.97
CA ALA A 75 -0.96 -25.67 3.41
C ALA A 75 0.50 -25.25 3.72
N ASN A 76 1.37 -25.34 2.72
CA ASN A 76 2.69 -24.71 2.65
C ASN A 76 2.61 -23.53 1.69
N ALA A 77 1.89 -22.45 2.05
CA ALA A 77 1.89 -21.24 1.25
C ALA A 77 3.31 -20.66 1.27
N ASP A 78 4.09 -21.00 0.25
CA ASP A 78 5.49 -20.59 0.11
C ASP A 78 5.62 -19.07 -0.05
N GLU A 79 4.53 -18.37 -0.35
CA GLU A 79 4.48 -16.91 -0.42
C GLU A 79 3.12 -16.37 0.04
N CYS A 80 3.13 -15.16 0.59
CA CYS A 80 1.95 -14.36 0.87
C CYS A 80 2.01 -13.11 0.00
N TYR A 81 0.93 -12.83 -0.72
CA TYR A 81 0.82 -11.68 -1.61
C TYR A 81 -0.19 -10.69 -1.08
N PHE A 82 0.13 -9.41 -1.16
CA PHE A 82 -0.80 -8.36 -0.77
C PHE A 82 -0.56 -7.10 -1.59
N THR A 83 -1.62 -6.31 -1.76
CA THR A 83 -1.59 -5.04 -2.49
C THR A 83 -1.70 -3.89 -1.50
N VAL A 84 -0.86 -2.87 -1.67
CA VAL A 84 -0.93 -1.63 -0.87
C VAL A 84 -1.14 -0.44 -1.79
N GLU A 85 -2.22 0.30 -1.55
CA GLU A 85 -2.43 1.62 -2.13
C GLU A 85 -1.81 2.68 -1.23
N ILE A 86 -1.03 3.58 -1.81
CA ILE A 86 -0.32 4.62 -1.07
C ILE A 86 -0.57 5.96 -1.74
N SER A 87 -1.09 6.89 -0.97
CA SER A 87 -1.31 8.28 -1.38
C SER A 87 -0.52 9.23 -0.50
N TYR A 88 0.09 10.26 -1.08
CA TYR A 88 0.86 11.24 -0.33
C TYR A 88 0.70 12.66 -0.87
N ASP A 89 1.07 13.67 -0.09
CA ASP A 89 1.08 15.07 -0.52
C ASP A 89 2.46 15.52 -1.03
N GLU A 90 2.60 16.81 -1.32
CA GLU A 90 3.82 17.39 -1.88
C GLU A 90 5.03 17.42 -0.93
N SER A 91 4.84 17.13 0.36
CA SER A 91 5.94 17.04 1.34
C SER A 91 6.75 15.75 1.22
N TYR A 92 6.27 14.79 0.40
CA TYR A 92 6.92 13.50 0.16
C TYR A 92 7.20 13.27 -1.32
N THR A 93 8.35 12.65 -1.58
CA THR A 93 8.66 12.09 -2.91
C THR A 93 8.43 10.60 -2.91
N THR A 94 8.17 10.03 -4.09
CA THR A 94 8.05 8.59 -4.30
C THR A 94 9.24 7.85 -3.70
N GLU A 95 10.47 8.31 -3.95
CA GLU A 95 11.70 7.67 -3.46
C GLU A 95 11.78 7.66 -1.94
N LYS A 96 11.36 8.74 -1.27
CA LYS A 96 11.35 8.82 0.20
C LYS A 96 10.34 7.86 0.82
N VAL A 97 9.17 7.73 0.20
CA VAL A 97 8.15 6.76 0.62
C VAL A 97 8.67 5.34 0.43
N LEU A 98 9.14 4.98 -0.77
CA LEU A 98 9.63 3.64 -1.08
C LEU A 98 10.87 3.23 -0.25
N SER A 99 11.78 4.16 0.01
CA SER A 99 12.96 3.90 0.86
C SER A 99 12.57 3.65 2.32
N THR A 100 11.56 4.35 2.83
CA THR A 100 11.01 4.11 4.17
C THR A 100 10.39 2.72 4.23
N ILE A 101 9.57 2.35 3.25
CA ILE A 101 8.94 1.02 3.19
C ILE A 101 10.00 -0.08 3.17
N ARG A 102 10.99 0.02 2.25
CA ARG A 102 12.12 -0.95 2.17
C ARG A 102 12.89 -1.13 3.46
N ARG A 103 12.98 -0.07 4.29
CA ARG A 103 13.73 -0.12 5.55
C ARG A 103 12.98 -0.90 6.63
N TRP A 104 11.65 -0.90 6.59
CA TRP A 104 10.83 -1.40 7.70
C TRP A 104 10.06 -2.67 7.38
N THR A 105 9.88 -3.02 6.11
CA THR A 105 9.20 -4.25 5.68
C THR A 105 10.19 -5.31 5.21
N TYR A 106 9.82 -6.58 5.34
CA TYR A 106 10.60 -7.71 4.81
C TYR A 106 10.16 -8.16 3.41
N CYS A 107 8.92 -7.88 3.02
CA CYS A 107 8.39 -8.24 1.72
C CYS A 107 9.19 -7.62 0.57
N LYS A 108 9.30 -8.36 -0.52
CA LYS A 108 9.67 -7.79 -1.82
C LYS A 108 8.46 -7.05 -2.36
N PHE A 109 8.67 -5.95 -3.08
CA PHE A 109 7.57 -5.27 -3.73
C PHE A 109 7.97 -4.66 -5.07
N THR A 110 6.98 -4.54 -5.95
CA THR A 110 7.07 -3.82 -7.23
C THR A 110 5.99 -2.77 -7.32
N ILE A 111 6.28 -1.63 -7.95
CA ILE A 111 5.25 -0.66 -8.28
C ILE A 111 4.43 -1.24 -9.43
N ARG A 112 3.11 -1.28 -9.28
CA ARG A 112 2.22 -1.60 -10.40
C ARG A 112 2.28 -0.43 -11.38
N GLU A 113 2.86 -0.67 -12.54
CA GLU A 113 2.80 0.26 -13.66
C GLU A 113 1.39 0.22 -14.24
N ASP A 114 0.65 1.33 -14.16
CA ASP A 114 -0.61 1.46 -14.88
C ASP A 114 -0.31 1.76 -16.34
N THR A 115 -0.43 0.76 -17.22
CA THR A 115 -0.37 0.96 -18.69
C THR A 115 -1.64 1.63 -19.24
N HIS A 116 -2.44 2.28 -18.40
CA HIS A 116 -3.58 3.09 -18.82
C HIS A 116 -3.24 4.58 -18.67
N SER A 117 -2.77 5.17 -19.77
CA SER A 117 -2.85 6.62 -19.97
C SER A 117 -4.32 7.01 -20.01
N SER A 118 -4.89 7.37 -18.87
CA SER A 118 -6.24 7.90 -18.79
C SER A 118 -6.19 9.24 -18.08
N THR A 119 -5.83 10.26 -18.85
CA THR A 119 -6.26 11.63 -18.60
C THR A 119 -7.79 11.65 -18.65
N GLU A 120 -8.53 11.25 -17.60
CA GLU A 120 -9.92 11.71 -17.36
C GLU A 120 -10.27 11.63 -15.86
N PRO A 121 -10.81 12.69 -15.25
CA PRO A 121 -11.17 12.73 -13.83
C PRO A 121 -12.56 12.12 -13.51
N GLU A 122 -13.19 11.37 -14.43
CA GLU A 122 -14.61 10.95 -14.30
C GLU A 122 -14.87 9.51 -13.84
N ASP A 123 -13.86 8.71 -13.51
CA ASP A 123 -14.09 7.27 -13.26
C ASP A 123 -14.39 6.90 -11.78
N TYR A 124 -14.15 7.81 -10.83
CA TYR A 124 -14.38 7.51 -9.41
C TYR A 124 -15.88 7.50 -9.02
N VAL A 125 -16.66 8.42 -9.59
CA VAL A 125 -18.11 8.53 -9.33
C VAL A 125 -18.89 7.38 -9.98
N SER A 126 -18.44 6.93 -11.15
CA SER A 126 -19.02 5.84 -11.94
C SER A 126 -18.94 4.49 -11.22
N ARG A 127 -17.84 4.25 -10.49
CA ARG A 127 -17.63 3.03 -9.70
C ARG A 127 -18.53 2.98 -8.45
N LEU A 128 -18.79 4.11 -7.81
CA LEU A 128 -19.76 4.21 -6.71
C LEU A 128 -21.20 4.07 -7.20
N ALA A 129 -21.50 4.55 -8.41
CA ALA A 129 -22.84 4.44 -9.00
C ALA A 129 -23.17 3.03 -9.54
N SER A 130 -22.16 2.26 -9.95
CA SER A 130 -22.38 0.95 -10.61
C SER A 130 -22.54 -0.24 -9.66
N GLY A 131 -22.48 -0.06 -8.33
CA GLY A 131 -22.73 -1.14 -7.36
C GLY A 131 -21.80 -2.36 -7.48
N MET A 132 -20.65 -2.23 -8.15
CA MET A 132 -19.65 -3.29 -8.28
C MET A 132 -18.66 -3.29 -7.10
N LEU A 133 -19.20 -3.33 -5.91
CA LEU A 133 -18.56 -3.94 -4.75
C LEU A 133 -19.53 -5.07 -4.36
N PHE A 134 -19.02 -6.29 -4.21
CA PHE A 134 -19.77 -7.55 -4.09
C PHE A 134 -20.10 -8.22 -5.42
N HIS A 135 -19.08 -8.82 -6.06
CA HIS A 135 -19.21 -10.22 -6.44
C HIS A 135 -17.88 -10.96 -6.38
#